data_AF-X1UIE7-F1
#
_entry.id   AF-X1UIE7-F1
#
_cell.length_a   1.000
_cell.length_b   1.000
_cell.length_c   1.000
_cell.angle_alpha   90.00
_cell.angle_beta   90.00
_cell.angle_gamma   90.00
#
_symmetry.space_group_name_H-M   'P 1'
#
loop_
_entity.id
_entity.type
_entity.pdbx_description
1 polymer ?
#
loop_
_entity_poly.entity_id
_entity_poly.type
_entity_poly.pdbx_seq_one_letter_code
_entity_poly.pdbx_strand_id
1 'polypeptide(L)'
;ASQKFMAILADFSPFLEPAGLDEAYLDATGFESIYGSIHQMAVAIKQRIKDELGLCASVGMAGCKVVAKVASELSKPDGLLEVAAGEEASFLAPLPIAKLPVEVRKSRPVDNTPYQSSVQTPVQVIDIIRELQEKNLALAAQLGVATERIRNLEKDMRLLTVAKRPWWKKLFGRMD
;
A
#
# COMPACT_ATOMS: atom_id res chain seq x y z
N ALA A 1 -13.42 -9.75 15.03
CA ALA A 1 -12.12 -9.03 15.03
C ALA A 1 -11.79 -8.38 13.69
N SER A 2 -11.88 -9.09 12.54
CA SER A 2 -11.63 -8.52 11.21
C SER A 2 -12.63 -7.38 10.85
N GLN A 3 -13.94 -7.62 11.03
CA GLN A 3 -14.97 -6.59 10.79
C GLN A 3 -14.75 -5.31 11.61
N LYS A 4 -14.44 -5.43 12.90
CA LYS A 4 -14.13 -4.28 13.76
C LYS A 4 -12.87 -3.53 13.31
N PHE A 5 -11.84 -4.25 12.86
CA PHE A 5 -10.64 -3.64 12.29
C PHE A 5 -10.98 -2.81 11.04
N MET A 6 -11.77 -3.36 10.12
CA MET A 6 -12.20 -2.62 8.93
C MET A 6 -13.09 -1.41 9.28
N ALA A 7 -13.97 -1.55 10.28
CA ALA A 7 -14.80 -0.46 10.76
C ALA A 7 -13.95 0.68 11.35
N ILE A 8 -12.93 0.37 12.16
CA ILE A 8 -12.00 1.39 12.67
C ILE A 8 -11.33 2.12 11.51
N LEU A 9 -10.84 1.41 10.50
CA LEU A 9 -10.18 2.04 9.34
C LEU A 9 -11.13 2.92 8.51
N ALA A 10 -12.39 2.50 8.35
CA ALA A 10 -13.40 3.24 7.61
C ALA A 10 -13.74 4.60 8.26
N ASP A 11 -13.54 4.74 9.57
CA ASP A 11 -13.73 6.02 10.27
C ASP A 11 -12.61 7.05 9.96
N PHE A 12 -11.44 6.60 9.50
CA PHE A 12 -10.31 7.48 9.17
C PHE A 12 -10.35 7.96 7.73
N SER A 13 -10.81 7.13 6.79
CA SER A 13 -10.96 7.51 5.39
C SER A 13 -12.14 6.77 4.76
N PRO A 14 -13.01 7.47 3.99
CA PRO A 14 -14.07 6.83 3.21
C PRO A 14 -13.49 6.05 2.01
N PHE A 15 -12.22 6.27 1.67
CA PHE A 15 -11.52 5.62 0.57
C PHE A 15 -10.71 4.42 1.07
N LEU A 16 -11.43 3.43 1.60
CA LEU A 16 -10.89 2.19 2.15
C LEU A 16 -11.02 1.05 1.14
N GLU A 17 -9.92 0.33 0.91
CA GLU A 17 -9.88 -0.88 0.09
C GLU A 17 -9.35 -2.07 0.90
N PRO A 18 -10.23 -3.02 1.30
CA PRO A 18 -9.79 -4.26 1.94
C PRO A 18 -8.89 -5.09 1.01
N ALA A 19 -7.71 -5.46 1.50
CA ALA A 19 -6.74 -6.30 0.78
C ALA A 19 -6.63 -7.72 1.36
N GLY A 20 -7.27 -7.96 2.51
CA GLY A 20 -7.32 -9.26 3.19
C GLY A 20 -8.18 -9.19 4.45
N LEU A 21 -8.17 -10.25 5.27
CA LEU A 21 -8.91 -10.28 6.53
C LEU A 21 -8.35 -9.29 7.58
N ASP A 22 -7.09 -8.95 7.45
CA ASP A 22 -6.32 -8.17 8.41
C ASP A 22 -5.48 -7.07 7.75
N GLU A 23 -5.75 -6.78 6.47
CA GLU A 23 -5.03 -5.82 5.65
C GLU A 23 -5.98 -4.95 4.82
N ALA A 24 -5.70 -3.65 4.74
CA ALA A 24 -6.41 -2.73 3.86
C ALA A 24 -5.55 -1.53 3.47
N TYR A 25 -5.89 -0.92 2.33
CA TYR A 25 -5.36 0.35 1.86
C TYR A 25 -6.32 1.50 2.16
N LEU A 26 -5.79 2.65 2.57
CA LEU A 26 -6.53 3.89 2.74
C LEU A 26 -5.89 4.98 1.88
N ASP A 27 -6.70 5.73 1.14
CA ASP A 27 -6.27 7.01 0.59
C ASP A 27 -6.34 8.08 1.68
N ALA A 28 -5.20 8.69 1.96
CA ALA A 28 -4.99 9.72 2.96
C ALA A 28 -4.75 11.11 2.33
N THR A 29 -4.92 11.26 1.02
CA THR A 29 -4.76 12.54 0.32
C THR A 29 -5.64 13.63 0.92
N GLY A 30 -5.04 14.73 1.36
CA GLY A 30 -5.74 15.88 1.93
C GLY A 30 -6.19 15.71 3.38
N PHE A 31 -5.88 14.60 4.04
CA PHE A 31 -6.20 14.38 5.45
C PHE A 31 -5.22 15.07 6.42
N GLU A 32 -4.15 15.68 5.92
CA GLU A 32 -3.23 16.50 6.72
C GLU A 32 -3.93 17.65 7.42
N SER A 33 -4.97 18.25 6.81
CA SER A 33 -5.71 19.34 7.45
C SER A 33 -6.53 18.88 8.67
N ILE A 34 -6.85 17.58 8.75
CA ILE A 34 -7.64 16.99 9.84
C ILE A 34 -6.71 16.46 10.93
N TYR A 35 -5.62 15.79 10.55
CA TYR A 35 -4.74 15.08 11.48
C TYR A 35 -3.41 15.79 11.75
N GLY A 36 -3.15 16.94 11.11
CA GLY A 36 -1.88 17.66 11.12
C GLY A 36 -0.85 17.11 10.13
N SER A 37 -0.80 15.78 9.98
CA SER A 37 0.03 15.07 9.01
C SER A 37 -0.47 13.65 8.79
N ILE A 38 -0.08 13.03 7.67
CA ILE A 38 -0.40 11.61 7.41
C ILE A 38 0.30 10.68 8.41
N HIS A 39 1.50 11.05 8.86
CA HIS A 39 2.17 10.35 9.94
C HIS A 39 1.33 10.33 11.23
N GLN A 40 0.76 11.47 11.63
CA GLN A 40 -0.11 11.55 12.81
C GLN A 40 -1.42 10.76 12.63
N MET A 41 -1.99 10.76 11.42
CA MET A 41 -3.14 9.91 11.09
C MET A 41 -2.79 8.42 11.28
N ALA A 42 -1.64 7.97 10.78
CA ALA A 42 -1.17 6.59 10.93
C ALA A 42 -0.90 6.20 12.40
N VAL A 43 -0.34 7.12 13.20
CA VAL A 43 -0.18 6.93 14.66
C VAL A 43 -1.55 6.79 15.34
N ALA A 44 -2.50 7.65 15.01
CA ALA A 44 -3.86 7.60 15.56
C ALA A 44 -4.58 6.28 15.20
N ILE A 45 -4.42 5.79 13.97
CA ILE A 45 -4.94 4.48 13.54
C ILE A 45 -4.36 3.35 14.41
N LYS A 46 -3.03 3.30 14.56
CA LYS A 46 -2.35 2.28 15.38
C LYS A 46 -2.84 2.31 16.82
N GLN A 47 -2.93 3.50 17.41
CA GLN A 47 -3.38 3.69 18.78
C GLN A 47 -4.82 3.21 18.96
N ARG A 48 -5.73 3.58 18.07
CA ARG A 48 -7.13 3.16 18.14
C ARG A 48 -7.31 1.64 17.99
N ILE A 49 -6.56 1.02 17.07
CA ILE A 49 -6.53 -0.45 16.94
C ILE A 49 -6.02 -1.10 18.23
N LYS A 50 -5.00 -0.51 18.86
CA LYS A 50 -4.44 -1.02 20.10
C LYS A 50 -5.43 -0.93 21.25
N ASP A 51 -6.11 0.20 21.39
CA ASP A 51 -7.03 0.47 22.49
C ASP A 51 -8.33 -0.33 22.37
N GLU A 52 -8.91 -0.40 21.17
CA GLU A 52 -10.21 -1.06 20.98
C GLU A 52 -10.11 -2.58 20.76
N LEU A 53 -9.01 -3.06 20.18
CA LEU A 53 -8.86 -4.48 19.81
C LEU A 53 -7.77 -5.20 20.60
N GLY A 54 -6.91 -4.49 21.33
CA GLY A 54 -5.74 -5.06 22.00
C GLY A 54 -4.64 -5.52 21.05
N LEU A 55 -4.75 -5.21 19.75
CA LEU A 55 -3.85 -5.69 18.70
C LEU A 55 -2.82 -4.63 18.31
N CYS A 56 -1.66 -5.07 17.84
CA CYS A 56 -0.68 -4.17 17.20
C CYS A 56 -0.89 -4.20 15.68
N ALA A 57 -0.73 -3.05 15.03
CA ALA A 57 -0.79 -2.91 13.58
C ALA A 57 0.52 -2.33 13.05
N SER A 58 0.92 -2.77 11.86
CA SER A 58 2.03 -2.18 11.12
C SER A 58 1.48 -1.34 9.97
N VAL A 59 2.06 -0.16 9.76
CA VAL A 59 1.56 0.80 8.77
C VAL A 59 2.68 1.21 7.83
N GLY A 60 2.44 1.07 6.52
CA GLY A 60 3.33 1.56 5.47
C GLY A 60 2.67 2.71 4.74
N MET A 61 3.42 3.79 4.50
CA MET A 61 2.94 5.02 3.88
C MET A 61 3.78 5.33 2.63
N ALA A 62 3.15 5.55 1.49
CA ALA A 62 3.86 5.87 0.25
C ALA A 62 2.97 6.53 -0.82
N GLY A 63 3.59 7.00 -1.90
CA GLY A 63 2.93 7.52 -3.10
C GLY A 63 2.10 6.51 -3.90
N CYS A 64 2.30 5.20 -3.67
CA CYS A 64 1.57 4.14 -4.38
C CYS A 64 1.36 2.87 -3.54
N LYS A 65 0.36 2.07 -3.89
CA LYS A 65 -0.04 0.87 -3.13
C LYS A 65 1.08 -0.15 -2.98
N VAL A 66 1.84 -0.38 -4.06
CA VAL A 66 2.93 -1.38 -4.07
C VAL A 66 4.00 -1.01 -3.04
N VAL A 67 4.45 0.24 -3.05
CA VAL A 67 5.47 0.72 -2.12
C VAL A 67 4.92 0.77 -0.69
N ALA A 68 3.68 1.23 -0.50
CA ALA A 68 3.03 1.24 0.82
C ALA A 68 2.96 -0.18 1.41
N LYS A 69 2.62 -1.18 0.59
CA LYS A 69 2.59 -2.59 1.01
C LYS A 69 3.97 -3.13 1.38
N VAL A 70 4.99 -2.86 0.58
CA VAL A 70 6.37 -3.23 0.91
C VAL A 70 6.81 -2.57 2.22
N ALA A 71 6.55 -1.27 2.38
CA ALA A 71 6.90 -0.52 3.58
C ALA A 71 6.22 -1.10 4.84
N SER A 72 4.93 -1.42 4.76
CA SER A 72 4.21 -2.04 5.88
C SER A 72 4.79 -3.40 6.25
N GLU A 73 5.11 -4.25 5.27
CA GLU A 73 5.70 -5.56 5.52
C GLU A 73 7.08 -5.44 6.21
N LEU A 74 7.94 -4.53 5.74
CA LEU A 74 9.25 -4.28 6.34
C LEU A 74 9.19 -3.65 7.73
N SER A 75 8.12 -2.92 8.03
CA SER A 75 7.89 -2.33 9.36
C SER A 75 7.31 -3.30 10.39
N LYS A 76 7.00 -4.55 10.02
CA LYS A 76 6.45 -5.52 10.97
C LYS A 76 7.53 -6.01 11.96
N PRO A 77 7.16 -6.29 13.23
CA PRO A 77 5.85 -6.05 13.86
C PRO A 77 5.73 -4.65 14.46
N ASP A 78 4.49 -4.14 14.53
CA ASP A 78 4.14 -2.88 15.21
C ASP A 78 4.92 -1.63 14.76
N GLY A 79 5.52 -1.64 13.57
CA GLY A 79 6.19 -0.46 13.02
C GLY A 79 5.26 0.49 12.27
N LEU A 80 5.86 1.60 11.85
CA LEU A 80 5.29 2.63 11.01
C LEU A 80 6.44 3.12 10.12
N LEU A 81 6.27 3.01 8.80
CA LEU A 81 7.32 3.37 7.85
C LEU A 81 6.74 4.23 6.73
N GLU A 82 7.36 5.39 6.50
CA GLU A 82 7.06 6.30 5.41
C GLU A 82 8.12 6.18 4.32
N VAL A 83 7.69 6.10 3.08
CA VAL A 83 8.53 6.27 1.89
C VAL A 83 8.08 7.57 1.23
N ALA A 84 8.93 8.58 1.28
CA ALA A 84 8.60 9.89 0.75
C ALA A 84 8.44 9.84 -0.78
N ALA A 85 7.59 10.72 -1.31
CA ALA A 85 7.39 10.84 -2.74
C ALA A 85 8.72 11.19 -3.44
N GLY A 86 9.09 10.41 -4.46
CA GLY A 86 10.36 10.51 -5.17
C GLY A 86 11.49 9.63 -4.62
N GLU A 87 11.32 9.01 -3.43
CA GLU A 87 12.31 8.10 -2.84
C GLU A 87 12.00 6.62 -3.11
N GLU A 88 10.91 6.31 -3.82
CA GLU A 88 10.42 4.94 -4.01
C GLU A 88 11.45 4.05 -4.71
N ALA A 89 12.12 4.59 -5.75
CA ALA A 89 13.13 3.85 -6.50
C ALA A 89 14.33 3.46 -5.61
N SER A 90 14.84 4.42 -4.83
CA SER A 90 15.94 4.19 -3.90
C SER A 90 15.55 3.24 -2.77
N PHE A 91 14.30 3.32 -2.29
CA PHE A 91 13.77 2.43 -1.27
C PHE A 91 13.64 0.98 -1.76
N LEU A 92 13.20 0.76 -3.00
CA LEU A 92 13.02 -0.59 -3.56
C LEU A 92 14.31 -1.18 -4.15
N ALA A 93 15.27 -0.36 -4.59
CA ALA A 93 16.52 -0.80 -5.22
C ALA A 93 17.28 -1.92 -4.48
N PRO A 94 17.43 -1.90 -3.13
CA PRO A 94 18.17 -2.94 -2.43
C PRO A 94 17.36 -4.24 -2.22
N LEU A 95 16.06 -4.25 -2.53
CA LEU A 95 15.20 -5.40 -2.25
C LEU A 95 15.25 -6.42 -3.40
N PRO A 96 15.20 -7.73 -3.11
CA PRO A 96 15.01 -8.72 -4.17
C PRO A 96 13.58 -8.62 -4.72
N ILE A 97 13.40 -8.91 -6.02
CA ILE A 97 12.10 -8.85 -6.70
C ILE A 97 11.00 -9.68 -6.00
N ALA A 98 11.39 -10.78 -5.34
CA ALA A 98 10.49 -11.64 -4.55
C ALA A 98 9.85 -10.94 -3.34
N LYS A 99 10.35 -9.77 -2.93
CA LYS A 99 9.74 -8.94 -1.86
C LYS A 99 8.61 -8.04 -2.38
N LEU A 100 8.46 -7.91 -3.69
CA LEU A 100 7.36 -7.13 -4.24
C LEU A 100 6.04 -7.93 -4.20
N PRO A 101 4.93 -7.29 -3.83
CA PRO A 101 3.60 -7.91 -3.81
C PRO A 101 3.00 -7.95 -5.23
N VAL A 102 3.74 -8.49 -6.19
CA VAL A 102 3.25 -8.60 -7.57
C VAL A 102 2.36 -9.83 -7.64
N GLU A 103 1.05 -9.62 -7.70
CA GLU A 103 0.12 -10.66 -8.14
C GLU A 103 0.29 -10.82 -9.66
N VAL A 104 1.26 -11.63 -10.07
CA VAL A 104 1.34 -12.09 -11.45
C VAL A 104 0.16 -13.02 -11.67
N ARG A 105 -0.95 -12.48 -12.18
CA ARG A 105 -2.01 -13.32 -12.74
C ARG A 105 -1.35 -14.13 -13.84
N LYS A 106 -1.23 -15.45 -13.62
CA LYS A 106 -0.86 -16.39 -14.66
C LYS A 106 -2.01 -16.44 -15.66
N SER A 107 -2.12 -15.46 -16.54
CA SER A 107 -2.81 -15.70 -17.81
C SER A 107 -1.95 -16.72 -18.55
N ARG A 108 -2.48 -17.91 -18.81
CA ARG A 108 -1.86 -18.78 -19.83
C ARG A 108 -1.79 -17.94 -21.11
N PRO A 109 -0.62 -17.78 -21.74
CA PRO A 109 -0.59 -17.30 -23.11
C PRO A 109 -1.45 -18.25 -23.95
N VAL A 110 -2.22 -17.69 -24.89
CA VAL A 110 -3.18 -18.43 -25.71
C VAL A 110 -2.44 -19.42 -26.62
N ASP A 111 -1.21 -19.10 -26.96
CA ASP A 111 -0.20 -19.98 -27.51
C ASP A 111 0.72 -20.45 -26.37
N ASN A 112 1.17 -21.71 -26.38
CA ASN A 112 2.00 -22.26 -25.29
C ASN A 112 3.43 -21.70 -25.26
N THR A 113 3.64 -20.43 -25.61
CA THR A 113 4.93 -19.75 -25.53
C THR A 113 5.36 -19.59 -24.06
N PRO A 114 6.63 -19.87 -23.73
CA PRO A 114 7.14 -19.65 -22.38
C PRO A 114 7.04 -18.17 -22.00
N TYR A 115 6.37 -17.88 -20.87
CA TYR A 115 6.34 -16.54 -20.29
C TYR A 115 7.76 -16.15 -19.83
N GLN A 116 8.44 -15.29 -20.59
CA GLN A 116 9.67 -14.65 -20.15
C GLN A 116 9.31 -13.35 -19.43
N SER A 117 9.45 -13.32 -18.10
CA SER A 117 9.31 -12.08 -17.36
C SER A 117 10.46 -11.13 -17.73
N SER A 118 10.15 -10.06 -18.45
CA SER A 118 11.11 -8.98 -18.77
C SER A 118 11.50 -8.14 -17.55
N VAL A 119 10.80 -8.32 -16.43
CA VAL A 119 11.09 -7.64 -15.16
C VAL A 119 12.15 -8.42 -14.38
N GLN A 120 13.32 -7.83 -14.21
CA GLN A 120 14.46 -8.41 -13.50
C GLN A 120 14.70 -7.77 -12.12
N THR A 121 14.22 -6.54 -11.91
CA THR A 121 14.46 -5.78 -10.67
C THR A 121 13.21 -5.03 -10.17
N PRO A 122 13.11 -4.71 -8.87
CA PRO A 122 12.03 -3.86 -8.37
C PRO A 122 11.95 -2.46 -8.99
N VAL A 123 13.09 -1.89 -9.37
CA VAL A 123 13.14 -0.56 -10.00
C VAL A 123 12.41 -0.57 -11.33
N GLN A 124 12.61 -1.62 -12.15
CA GLN A 124 11.87 -1.80 -13.40
C GLN A 124 10.36 -1.91 -13.18
N VAL A 125 9.90 -2.43 -12.03
CA VAL A 125 8.47 -2.45 -11.69
C VAL A 125 7.94 -1.04 -11.45
N ILE A 126 8.70 -0.18 -10.76
CA ILE A 126 8.31 1.24 -10.58
C ILE A 126 8.23 1.94 -11.94
N ASP A 127 9.22 1.74 -12.81
CA ASP A 127 9.24 2.38 -14.12
C ASP A 127 8.00 1.96 -14.95
N ILE A 128 7.65 0.67 -14.91
CA ILE A 128 6.43 0.15 -15.56
C ILE A 128 5.17 0.73 -14.92
N ILE A 129 5.07 0.78 -13.58
CA ILE A 129 3.91 1.35 -12.89
C ILE A 129 3.73 2.81 -13.29
N ARG A 130 4.83 3.59 -13.31
CA ARG A 130 4.82 5.00 -13.69
C ARG A 130 4.41 5.18 -15.15
N GLU A 131 4.97 4.38 -16.06
CA GLU A 131 4.59 4.42 -17.48
C GLU A 131 3.09 4.08 -17.67
N LEU A 132 2.59 3.06 -16.96
CA LEU A 132 1.17 2.69 -17.01
C LEU A 132 0.28 3.80 -16.43
N GLN A 133 0.69 4.45 -15.35
CA GLN A 133 -0.01 5.59 -14.77
C GLN A 133 -0.06 6.77 -15.75
N GLU A 134 1.07 7.12 -16.37
CA GLU A 134 1.14 8.19 -17.37
C GLU A 134 0.22 7.91 -18.57
N LYS A 135 0.19 6.66 -19.05
CA LYS A 135 -0.71 6.22 -20.13
C LYS A 135 -2.18 6.26 -19.71
N ASN A 136 -2.52 5.80 -18.50
CA ASN A 136 -3.88 5.86 -17.98
C ASN A 136 -4.37 7.30 -17.87
N LEU A 137 -3.51 8.21 -17.43
CA LEU A 137 -3.84 9.62 -17.32
C LEU A 137 -4.04 10.26 -18.71
N ALA A 138 -3.18 9.94 -19.67
CA ALA A 138 -3.32 10.38 -21.05
C ALA A 138 -4.64 9.89 -21.68
N LEU A 139 -5.01 8.63 -21.43
CA LEU A 139 -6.29 8.07 -21.87
C LEU A 139 -7.48 8.75 -21.19
N ALA A 140 -7.41 9.01 -19.88
CA ALA A 140 -8.45 9.75 -19.16
C ALA A 140 -8.65 11.16 -19.72
N ALA A 141 -7.56 11.82 -20.14
CA ALA A 141 -7.61 13.12 -20.82
C ALA A 141 -8.37 13.03 -22.15
N GLN A 142 -8.08 12.01 -22.95
CA GLN A 142 -8.74 11.78 -24.25
C GLN A 142 -10.24 11.49 -24.08
N LEU A 143 -10.62 10.79 -23.01
CA LEU A 143 -12.00 10.44 -22.71
C LEU A 143 -12.79 11.59 -22.05
N GLY A 144 -12.18 12.77 -21.84
CA GLY A 144 -12.83 13.91 -21.19
C GLY A 144 -13.16 13.68 -19.72
N VAL A 145 -12.56 12.65 -19.09
CA VAL A 145 -12.66 12.42 -17.65
C VAL A 145 -11.83 13.50 -16.96
N ALA A 146 -12.34 14.08 -15.86
CA ALA A 146 -11.72 15.19 -15.14
C ALA A 146 -10.25 14.90 -14.77
N THR A 147 -9.36 15.31 -15.66
CA THR A 147 -7.97 14.85 -15.71
C THR A 147 -7.17 15.50 -14.59
N GLU A 148 -7.50 16.73 -14.23
CA GLU A 148 -6.89 17.46 -13.11
C GLU A 148 -7.16 16.75 -11.77
N ARG A 149 -8.35 16.16 -11.59
CA ARG A 149 -8.70 15.45 -10.36
C ARG A 149 -8.00 14.10 -10.27
N ILE A 150 -7.90 13.36 -11.38
CA ILE A 150 -7.13 12.11 -11.45
C ILE A 150 -5.63 12.39 -11.27
N ARG A 151 -5.10 13.43 -11.94
CA ARG A 151 -3.70 13.84 -11.84
C ARG A 151 -3.31 14.29 -10.43
N ASN A 152 -4.18 15.03 -9.74
CA ASN A 152 -3.95 15.44 -8.35
C ASN A 152 -4.13 14.26 -7.38
N LEU A 153 -5.14 13.41 -7.59
CA LEU A 153 -5.29 12.16 -6.82
C LEU A 153 -4.06 11.26 -6.95
N GLU A 154 -3.42 11.19 -8.13
CA GLU A 154 -2.25 10.34 -8.38
C GLU A 154 -0.92 10.95 -7.91
N LYS A 155 -0.75 12.28 -8.02
CA LYS A 155 0.47 12.97 -7.55
C LYS A 155 0.51 13.18 -6.04
N ASP A 156 -0.66 13.32 -5.41
CA ASP A 156 -0.78 13.56 -3.97
C ASP A 156 -1.20 12.30 -3.21
N MET A 157 -1.28 11.14 -3.89
CA MET A 157 -1.78 9.89 -3.32
C MET A 157 -0.90 9.41 -2.16
N ARG A 158 -1.27 9.77 -0.93
CA ARG A 158 -0.64 9.21 0.25
C ARG A 158 -1.47 8.01 0.69
N LEU A 159 -0.94 6.82 0.45
CA LEU A 159 -1.62 5.58 0.80
C LEU A 159 -1.06 5.03 2.10
N LEU A 160 -1.96 4.65 2.99
CA LEU A 160 -1.64 3.81 4.14
C LEU A 160 -1.97 2.37 3.80
N THR A 161 -1.05 1.42 3.95
CA THR A 161 -1.46 0.01 4.14
C THR A 161 -1.30 -0.38 5.59
N VAL A 162 -2.38 -0.89 6.17
CA VAL A 162 -2.45 -1.26 7.58
C VAL A 162 -2.60 -2.76 7.68
N ALA A 163 -1.67 -3.44 8.36
CA ALA A 163 -1.72 -4.88 8.59
C ALA A 163 -1.66 -5.18 10.10
N LYS A 164 -2.71 -5.79 10.66
CA LYS A 164 -2.69 -6.24 12.06
C LYS A 164 -2.00 -7.60 12.18
N ARG A 165 -1.23 -7.83 13.24
CA ARG A 165 -0.76 -9.20 13.56
C ARG A 165 -1.74 -9.89 14.52
N PRO A 166 -2.10 -11.16 14.28
CA PRO A 166 -2.92 -11.91 15.23
C PRO A 166 -2.22 -12.14 16.58
N TRP A 167 -2.99 -12.17 17.67
CA TRP A 167 -2.48 -12.34 19.04
C TRP A 167 -1.74 -13.67 19.25
N TRP A 168 -2.15 -14.75 18.58
CA TRP A 168 -1.50 -16.06 18.70
C TRP A 168 -0.07 -16.08 18.15
N LYS A 169 0.30 -15.20 17.20
CA LYS A 169 1.70 -15.09 16.76
C LYS A 169 2.65 -14.58 17.87
N LYS A 170 2.16 -13.88 18.90
CA LYS A 170 2.97 -13.54 20.08
C LYS A 170 3.17 -14.74 21.03
N LEU A 171 2.21 -15.66 21.07
CA LEU A 171 2.28 -16.87 21.91
C LEU A 171 3.14 -17.98 21.30
N PHE A 172 3.19 -18.06 19.96
CA PHE A 172 3.86 -19.15 19.25
C PHE A 172 5.04 -18.68 18.35
N GLY A 173 5.43 -17.41 18.43
CA GLY A 173 6.34 -16.75 17.48
C GLY A 173 7.84 -17.00 17.64
N ARG A 174 8.26 -18.02 18.38
CA ARG A 174 9.63 -18.56 18.38
C ARG A 174 9.55 -20.09 18.30
N MET A 175 9.12 -20.60 17.16
CA MET A 175 9.39 -21.98 16.76
C MET A 175 9.88 -21.91 15.32
N ASP A 176 11.14 -21.52 15.19
CA ASP A 176 11.99 -21.83 14.05
C ASP A 176 13.03 -22.84 14.55
#